data_AF-A0A967HLF5-F1
#
_entry.id   AF-A0A967HLF5-F1
#
_cell.length_a   1.000
_cell.length_b   1.000
_cell.length_c   1.000
_cell.angle_alpha   90.00
_cell.angle_beta   90.00
_cell.angle_gamma   90.00
#
_symmetry.space_group_name_H-M   'P 1'
#
loop_
_entity.id
_entity.type
_entity.pdbx_description
1 polymer ?
#
loop_
_entity_poly.entity_id
_entity_poly.type
_entity_poly.pdbx_seq_one_letter_code
_entity_poly.pdbx_strand_id
1 'polypeptide(L)'
;MTQQTTSSRRKHALRAVATTPLVLIGLACGTAPGIPTPDPGPEPARGVPGFDTRDYPGRAAMATWLEASPYRWVGFYLPAPCYTGTSWQGKRDELLAVGWELAVLFVGEQDWAESAPDRSLAPADSTAPRCTRTNLTRERGGDDAIAAADAAAAEGFPAGTWIYLDVEHVAEVSPELERYVSAWTTELLRDGRYLPGLYAHDDNATALLTVAQRAFEGAERPERPRLWVAKTDGFTLRRGPEESGFPAAAIWQGRLDVRETWGGVTLRIDANVARSDSPSS
;
A
#
# COMPACT_ATOMS: atom_id res chain seq x y z
N MET A 1 -37.77 -6.80 -55.05
CA MET A 1 -37.01 -6.74 -53.78
C MET A 1 -36.50 -8.14 -53.49
N THR A 2 -35.24 -8.24 -53.09
CA THR A 2 -34.24 -9.28 -53.40
C THR A 2 -34.58 -10.72 -52.97
N GLN A 3 -34.31 -11.69 -53.86
CA GLN A 3 -34.42 -13.14 -53.64
C GLN A 3 -33.09 -13.81 -53.29
N GLN A 4 -33.27 -14.94 -52.60
CA GLN A 4 -32.39 -15.99 -52.09
C GLN A 4 -31.41 -16.69 -53.06
N THR A 5 -30.27 -17.09 -52.46
CA THR A 5 -29.56 -18.40 -52.50
C THR A 5 -29.02 -19.04 -53.80
N THR A 6 -27.82 -19.62 -53.62
CA THR A 6 -27.27 -20.91 -54.12
C THR A 6 -26.04 -20.89 -55.05
N SER A 7 -24.98 -21.58 -54.57
CA SER A 7 -24.30 -22.73 -55.19
C SER A 7 -23.49 -22.62 -56.50
N SER A 8 -22.20 -22.96 -56.37
CA SER A 8 -21.48 -24.01 -57.14
C SER A 8 -21.02 -23.82 -58.61
N ARG A 9 -19.68 -23.94 -58.73
CA ARG A 9 -18.85 -24.71 -59.70
C ARG A 9 -18.68 -24.29 -61.18
N ARG A 10 -17.36 -24.11 -61.44
CA ARG A 10 -16.50 -24.72 -62.50
C ARG A 10 -16.51 -24.13 -63.91
N LYS A 11 -15.25 -24.04 -64.42
CA LYS A 11 -14.68 -24.35 -65.76
C LYS A 11 -13.67 -23.22 -66.13
N HIS A 12 -12.47 -23.38 -66.70
CA HIS A 12 -11.77 -24.49 -67.36
C HIS A 12 -10.23 -24.24 -67.42
N ALA A 13 -9.47 -25.35 -67.44
CA ALA A 13 -8.30 -25.68 -68.28
C ALA A 13 -6.99 -24.84 -68.29
N LEU A 14 -5.94 -25.53 -67.78
CA LEU A 14 -4.61 -25.84 -68.33
C LEU A 14 -3.78 -24.77 -69.07
N ARG A 15 -2.55 -24.57 -68.57
CA ARG A 15 -1.32 -24.72 -69.37
C ARG A 15 -0.22 -25.37 -68.55
N ALA A 16 0.28 -26.50 -69.05
CA ALA A 16 1.44 -27.21 -68.55
C ALA A 16 2.73 -26.53 -69.03
N VAL A 17 3.70 -26.35 -68.13
CA VAL A 17 5.09 -26.09 -68.49
C VAL A 17 5.92 -27.16 -67.80
N ALA A 18 6.61 -27.97 -68.60
CA ALA A 18 7.53 -28.98 -68.16
C ALA A 18 8.81 -28.32 -67.65
N THR A 19 9.28 -28.71 -66.46
CA THR A 19 10.61 -28.34 -65.98
C THR A 19 11.28 -29.54 -65.33
N THR A 20 12.49 -29.76 -65.82
CA THR A 20 13.48 -30.82 -65.61
C THR A 20 13.78 -31.11 -64.14
N PRO A 21 14.01 -32.38 -63.72
CA PRO A 21 14.48 -32.66 -62.37
C PRO A 21 15.95 -32.27 -62.25
N LEU A 22 16.24 -31.21 -61.48
CA LEU A 22 17.60 -30.89 -61.04
C LEU A 22 17.84 -31.64 -59.72
N VAL A 23 18.75 -32.61 -59.76
CA VAL A 23 19.27 -33.29 -58.56
C VAL A 23 20.02 -32.26 -57.72
N LEU A 24 19.40 -31.83 -56.62
CA LEU A 24 20.02 -30.99 -55.61
C LEU A 24 20.87 -31.88 -54.68
N ILE A 25 22.18 -31.77 -54.85
CA ILE A 25 23.19 -32.27 -53.94
C ILE A 25 23.01 -31.56 -52.59
N GLY A 26 22.74 -32.34 -51.54
CA GLY A 26 22.56 -31.83 -50.18
C GLY A 26 23.86 -31.22 -49.65
N LEU A 27 23.86 -29.91 -49.42
CA LEU A 27 24.72 -29.30 -48.41
C LEU A 27 23.95 -29.31 -47.09
N ALA A 28 24.37 -30.19 -46.18
CA ALA A 28 23.95 -30.11 -44.78
C ALA A 28 24.48 -28.80 -44.20
N CYS A 29 23.60 -27.80 -44.08
CA CYS A 29 23.89 -26.60 -43.33
C CYS A 29 23.85 -27.00 -41.84
N GLY A 30 25.03 -27.17 -41.24
CA GLY A 30 25.14 -27.44 -39.82
C GLY A 30 24.45 -26.33 -39.03
N THR A 31 23.45 -26.67 -38.23
CA THR A 31 22.88 -25.79 -37.22
C THR A 31 24.01 -25.38 -36.27
N ALA A 32 24.43 -24.12 -36.32
CA ALA A 32 25.27 -23.57 -35.28
C ALA A 32 24.54 -23.76 -33.93
N PRO A 33 25.20 -24.25 -32.87
CA PRO A 33 24.57 -24.31 -31.56
C PRO A 33 24.15 -22.90 -31.16
N GLY A 34 22.86 -22.72 -30.92
CA GLY A 34 22.32 -21.44 -30.45
C GLY A 34 23.05 -21.03 -29.18
N ILE A 35 23.60 -19.82 -29.17
CA ILE A 35 24.15 -19.22 -27.96
C ILE A 35 23.00 -19.20 -26.94
N PRO A 36 23.15 -19.81 -25.75
CA PRO A 36 22.15 -19.69 -24.70
C PRO A 36 21.96 -18.20 -24.44
N THR A 37 20.74 -17.69 -24.63
CA THR A 37 20.38 -16.37 -24.09
C THR A 37 20.67 -16.43 -22.59
N PRO A 38 21.51 -15.54 -22.05
CA PRO A 38 21.74 -15.51 -20.61
C PRO A 38 20.37 -15.35 -19.94
N ASP A 39 20.13 -16.19 -18.93
CA ASP A 39 18.94 -16.13 -18.09
C ASP A 39 18.73 -14.65 -17.69
N PRO A 40 17.56 -14.04 -17.95
CA PRO A 40 17.33 -12.68 -17.49
C PRO A 40 17.58 -12.70 -15.98
N GLY A 41 18.63 -11.99 -15.55
CA GLY A 41 18.98 -11.89 -14.14
C GLY A 41 17.75 -11.48 -13.32
N PRO A 42 17.75 -11.74 -12.00
CA PRO A 42 16.57 -11.53 -11.17
C PRO A 42 16.02 -10.12 -11.39
N GLU A 43 14.73 -10.03 -11.76
CA GLU A 43 14.10 -8.75 -12.11
C GLU A 43 14.39 -7.68 -11.04
N PRO A 44 14.68 -6.43 -11.45
CA PRO A 44 14.97 -5.36 -10.50
C PRO A 44 13.83 -5.22 -9.49
N ALA A 45 14.17 -5.00 -8.22
CA ALA A 45 13.17 -4.74 -7.21
C ALA A 45 12.35 -3.50 -7.60
N ARG A 46 11.03 -3.63 -7.60
CA ARG A 46 10.08 -2.57 -7.95
C ARG A 46 9.50 -1.84 -6.74
N GLY A 47 9.65 -2.41 -5.54
CA GLY A 47 9.30 -1.79 -4.28
C GLY A 47 10.52 -1.49 -3.41
N VAL A 48 10.41 -0.46 -2.59
CA VAL A 48 11.39 -0.13 -1.55
C VAL A 48 10.93 -0.77 -0.23
N PRO A 49 11.68 -1.72 0.34
CA PRO A 49 11.29 -2.38 1.59
C PRO A 49 11.22 -1.41 2.75
N GLY A 50 10.17 -1.54 3.57
CA GLY A 50 10.09 -0.94 4.89
C GLY A 50 9.37 -1.86 5.86
N PHE A 51 9.17 -1.39 7.07
CA PHE A 51 8.39 -2.12 8.06
C PHE A 51 7.66 -1.15 8.98
N ASP A 52 6.70 -1.65 9.72
CA ASP A 52 6.13 -0.94 10.85
C ASP A 52 6.15 -1.84 12.08
N THR A 53 6.18 -1.22 13.26
CA THR A 53 6.12 -1.91 14.53
C THR A 53 5.46 -1.00 15.55
N ARG A 54 4.55 -1.56 16.33
CA ARG A 54 3.71 -0.82 17.26
C ARG A 54 4.50 0.08 18.20
N ASP A 55 5.57 -0.46 18.79
CA ASP A 55 6.34 0.24 19.82
C ASP A 55 7.75 0.54 19.33
N TYR A 56 8.20 1.78 19.57
CA TYR A 56 9.54 2.21 19.19
C TYR A 56 10.61 1.32 19.85
N PRO A 57 11.44 0.59 19.07
CA PRO A 57 12.35 -0.40 19.62
C PRO A 57 13.64 0.21 20.20
N GLY A 58 13.77 1.54 20.15
CA GLY A 58 14.94 2.27 20.63
C GLY A 58 15.98 2.54 19.54
N ARG A 59 16.71 3.64 19.71
CA ARG A 59 17.71 4.13 18.74
C ARG A 59 18.73 3.08 18.32
N ALA A 60 19.26 2.33 19.28
CA ALA A 60 20.30 1.33 19.01
C ALA A 60 19.77 0.20 18.11
N ALA A 61 18.57 -0.31 18.39
CA ALA A 61 17.93 -1.32 17.56
C ALA A 61 17.68 -0.80 16.13
N MET A 62 17.17 0.43 16.01
CA MET A 62 16.92 1.07 14.71
C MET A 62 18.20 1.28 13.90
N ALA A 63 19.31 1.66 14.55
CA ALA A 63 20.60 1.80 13.87
C ALA A 63 21.13 0.45 13.37
N THR A 64 21.11 -0.58 14.22
CA THR A 64 21.52 -1.95 13.84
C THR A 64 20.68 -2.48 12.67
N TRP A 65 19.38 -2.25 12.69
CA TRP A 65 18.48 -2.71 11.64
C TRP A 65 18.69 -1.97 10.32
N LEU A 66 18.97 -0.67 10.33
CA LEU A 66 19.23 0.07 9.09
C LEU A 66 20.48 -0.48 8.38
N GLU A 67 21.51 -0.84 9.15
CA GLU A 67 22.76 -1.41 8.61
C GLU A 67 22.57 -2.85 8.11
N ALA A 68 21.84 -3.68 8.86
CA ALA A 68 21.82 -5.13 8.62
C ALA A 68 20.64 -5.63 7.78
N SER A 69 19.52 -4.89 7.71
CA SER A 69 18.27 -5.35 7.10
C SER A 69 18.06 -4.77 5.67
N PRO A 70 17.13 -5.34 4.87
CA PRO A 70 16.78 -4.78 3.57
C PRO A 70 15.91 -3.52 3.65
N TYR A 71 15.41 -3.16 4.84
CA TYR A 71 14.46 -2.07 5.03
C TYR A 71 15.12 -0.69 4.96
N ARG A 72 14.39 0.29 4.41
CA ARG A 72 14.88 1.67 4.19
C ARG A 72 13.99 2.74 4.78
N TRP A 73 12.76 2.38 5.12
CA TRP A 73 11.82 3.27 5.79
C TRP A 73 11.05 2.52 6.87
N VAL A 74 10.48 3.28 7.82
CA VAL A 74 9.71 2.73 8.93
C VAL A 74 8.39 3.50 9.13
N GLY A 75 7.33 2.79 9.54
CA GLY A 75 6.09 3.41 10.00
C GLY A 75 6.31 4.24 11.27
N PHE A 76 5.85 5.49 11.27
CA PHE A 76 5.94 6.42 12.39
C PHE A 76 4.54 6.69 12.94
N TYR A 77 4.24 6.19 14.14
CA TYR A 77 2.92 6.29 14.74
C TYR A 77 2.76 7.62 15.48
N LEU A 78 1.81 8.43 15.02
CA LEU A 78 1.35 9.61 15.74
C LEU A 78 0.49 9.20 16.95
N PRO A 79 0.42 10.04 18.00
CA PRO A 79 -0.58 9.89 19.05
C PRO A 79 -1.98 9.87 18.43
N ALA A 80 -2.74 8.83 18.71
CA ALA A 80 -4.02 8.58 18.03
C ALA A 80 -5.00 7.88 18.99
N PRO A 81 -6.32 7.94 18.76
CA PRO A 81 -7.30 7.40 19.68
C PRO A 81 -7.16 5.90 19.96
N CYS A 82 -6.82 5.11 18.95
CA CYS A 82 -6.73 3.67 19.05
C CYS A 82 -5.27 3.16 19.08
N TYR A 83 -4.33 4.09 19.25
CA TYR A 83 -2.94 3.82 19.59
C TYR A 83 -2.60 4.51 20.91
N THR A 84 -2.68 3.76 22.01
CA THR A 84 -2.39 4.27 23.37
C THR A 84 -0.89 4.38 23.68
N GLY A 85 -0.02 4.00 22.75
CA GLY A 85 1.43 4.13 22.89
C GLY A 85 1.90 5.56 22.67
N THR A 86 3.02 5.91 23.30
CA THR A 86 3.68 7.22 23.11
C THR A 86 5.15 7.07 22.72
N SER A 87 5.59 5.84 22.44
CA SER A 87 7.00 5.49 22.31
C SER A 87 7.69 6.11 21.08
N TRP A 88 6.92 6.47 20.05
CA TRP A 88 7.40 7.18 18.85
C TRP A 88 7.50 8.70 19.00
N GLN A 89 6.86 9.30 20.01
CA GLN A 89 6.87 10.77 20.16
C GLN A 89 8.29 11.30 20.39
N GLY A 90 8.64 12.36 19.68
CA GLY A 90 9.96 13.00 19.71
C GLY A 90 11.06 12.16 19.07
N LYS A 91 10.73 11.15 18.27
CA LYS A 91 11.72 10.25 17.62
C LYS A 91 11.99 10.57 16.17
N ARG A 92 11.27 11.50 15.54
CA ARG A 92 11.44 11.83 14.12
C ARG A 92 12.89 12.21 13.80
N ASP A 93 13.43 13.24 14.46
CA ASP A 93 14.79 13.71 14.17
C ASP A 93 15.87 12.65 14.48
N GLU A 94 15.64 11.82 15.49
CA GLU A 94 16.53 10.71 15.83
C GLU A 94 16.57 9.64 14.73
N LEU A 95 15.42 9.29 14.16
CA LEU A 95 15.30 8.35 13.05
C LEU A 95 15.92 8.89 11.76
N LEU A 96 15.65 10.15 11.42
CA LEU A 96 16.25 10.83 10.28
C LEU A 96 17.79 10.89 10.42
N ALA A 97 18.30 11.18 11.62
CA ALA A 97 19.73 11.19 11.89
C ALA A 97 20.40 9.81 11.79
N VAL A 98 19.65 8.72 12.02
CA VAL A 98 20.11 7.35 11.76
C VAL A 98 20.10 7.05 10.27
N GLY A 99 19.20 7.67 9.50
CA GLY A 99 19.05 7.50 8.05
C GLY A 99 17.79 6.74 7.64
N TRP A 100 16.81 6.62 8.53
CA TRP A 100 15.49 6.09 8.20
C TRP A 100 14.64 7.14 7.51
N GLU A 101 13.96 6.74 6.44
CA GLU A 101 12.80 7.48 5.94
C GLU A 101 11.51 7.02 6.66
N LEU A 102 10.44 7.82 6.58
CA LEU A 102 9.26 7.66 7.44
C LEU A 102 7.94 7.60 6.65
N ALA A 103 7.04 6.71 7.08
CA ALA A 103 5.64 6.68 6.66
C ALA A 103 4.75 7.01 7.86
N VAL A 104 4.00 8.12 7.81
CA VAL A 104 3.27 8.66 8.97
C VAL A 104 1.91 7.96 9.11
N LEU A 105 1.67 7.36 10.28
CA LEU A 105 0.44 6.63 10.61
C LEU A 105 -0.33 7.33 11.73
N PHE A 106 -1.64 7.34 11.61
CA PHE A 106 -2.55 7.76 12.67
C PHE A 106 -3.65 6.70 12.84
N VAL A 107 -3.64 5.98 13.96
CA VAL A 107 -4.61 4.92 14.27
C VAL A 107 -5.91 5.54 14.75
N GLY A 108 -6.80 5.77 13.78
CA GLY A 108 -8.07 6.47 13.96
C GLY A 108 -9.05 5.71 14.86
N GLU A 109 -10.24 6.28 15.04
CA GLU A 109 -11.32 5.57 15.70
C GLU A 109 -11.68 4.29 14.94
N GLN A 110 -11.96 3.23 15.70
CA GLN A 110 -12.22 1.88 15.17
C GLN A 110 -13.61 1.40 15.57
N ASP A 111 -14.13 0.41 14.84
CA ASP A 111 -15.37 -0.29 15.21
C ASP A 111 -15.08 -1.56 16.04
N TRP A 112 -14.21 -1.44 17.04
CA TRP A 112 -13.69 -2.58 17.80
C TRP A 112 -14.56 -3.01 18.99
N ALA A 113 -15.70 -2.34 19.21
CA ALA A 113 -16.57 -2.60 20.36
C ALA A 113 -17.07 -4.05 20.45
N GLU A 114 -17.15 -4.78 19.32
CA GLU A 114 -17.62 -6.17 19.28
C GLU A 114 -16.53 -7.20 18.96
N SER A 115 -15.43 -6.79 18.31
CA SER A 115 -14.44 -7.72 17.75
C SER A 115 -13.01 -7.17 17.79
N ALA A 116 -12.63 -6.45 18.85
CA ALA A 116 -11.26 -5.94 19.01
C ALA A 116 -10.23 -7.07 18.76
N PRO A 117 -9.22 -6.85 17.88
CA PRO A 117 -8.21 -7.86 17.57
C PRO A 117 -7.39 -8.25 18.81
N ASP A 118 -7.31 -7.33 19.77
CA ASP A 118 -6.85 -7.59 21.13
C ASP A 118 -7.86 -6.99 22.13
N ARG A 119 -8.31 -7.79 23.10
CA ARG A 119 -9.21 -7.33 24.18
C ARG A 119 -8.59 -6.23 25.05
N SER A 120 -7.27 -6.08 25.06
CA SER A 120 -6.58 -4.95 25.71
C SER A 120 -6.82 -3.62 25.00
N LEU A 121 -7.23 -3.65 23.73
CA LEU A 121 -7.65 -2.49 22.92
C LEU A 121 -9.16 -2.23 23.01
N ALA A 122 -9.90 -3.11 23.70
CA ALA A 122 -11.30 -2.85 23.98
C ALA A 122 -11.43 -1.55 24.78
N PRO A 123 -12.47 -0.74 24.52
CA PRO A 123 -12.68 0.50 25.25
C PRO A 123 -12.71 0.20 26.75
N ALA A 124 -11.87 0.89 27.52
CA ALA A 124 -11.98 0.86 28.97
C ALA A 124 -13.38 1.33 29.39
N ASP A 125 -13.88 0.83 30.52
CA ASP A 125 -15.12 1.35 31.11
C ASP A 125 -14.90 2.84 31.45
N SER A 126 -15.43 3.69 30.58
CA SER A 126 -15.12 5.10 30.45
C SER A 126 -16.41 5.83 30.14
N THR A 127 -16.57 7.04 30.67
CA THR A 127 -17.69 7.91 30.29
C THR A 127 -17.58 8.45 28.86
N ALA A 128 -16.41 8.29 28.24
CA ALA A 128 -16.12 8.59 26.83
C ALA A 128 -15.23 7.46 26.26
N PRO A 129 -15.80 6.27 25.98
CA PRO A 129 -15.02 5.15 25.42
C PRO A 129 -14.45 5.56 24.05
N ARG A 130 -13.24 5.09 23.71
CA ARG A 130 -12.61 5.22 22.37
C ARG A 130 -12.60 3.87 21.68
N CYS A 131 -12.40 3.86 20.37
CA CYS A 131 -12.38 2.67 19.52
C CYS A 131 -13.72 1.95 19.48
N THR A 132 -14.80 2.73 19.36
CA THR A 132 -16.17 2.24 19.24
C THR A 132 -16.86 2.80 18.01
N ARG A 133 -17.83 2.05 17.48
CA ARG A 133 -18.74 2.53 16.43
C ARG A 133 -19.38 3.88 16.73
N THR A 134 -19.72 4.12 17.99
CA THR A 134 -20.41 5.35 18.41
C THR A 134 -19.56 6.60 18.20
N ASN A 135 -18.24 6.45 18.13
CA ASN A 135 -17.32 7.55 17.87
C ASN A 135 -17.05 7.78 16.38
N LEU A 136 -17.53 6.90 15.50
CA LEU A 136 -17.41 7.07 14.05
C LEU A 136 -18.44 8.12 13.56
N THR A 137 -18.25 9.36 14.01
CA THR A 137 -19.08 10.52 13.66
C THR A 137 -18.34 11.46 12.73
N ARG A 138 -19.08 12.40 12.13
CA ARG A 138 -18.49 13.45 11.30
C ARG A 138 -17.60 14.37 12.13
N GLU A 139 -18.12 14.83 13.27
CA GLU A 139 -17.40 15.72 14.17
C GLU A 139 -16.08 15.08 14.62
N ARG A 140 -16.12 13.80 15.00
CA ARG A 140 -14.94 13.07 15.44
C ARG A 140 -13.90 12.90 14.34
N GLY A 141 -14.33 12.58 13.11
CA GLY A 141 -13.40 12.47 11.98
C GLY A 141 -12.67 13.78 11.70
N GLY A 142 -13.37 14.91 11.81
CA GLY A 142 -12.76 16.24 11.69
C GLY A 142 -11.78 16.54 12.84
N ASP A 143 -12.20 16.33 14.09
CA ASP A 143 -11.36 16.54 15.28
C ASP A 143 -10.07 15.72 15.21
N ASP A 144 -10.18 14.44 14.86
CA ASP A 144 -9.02 13.54 14.79
C ASP A 144 -8.07 13.96 13.65
N ALA A 145 -8.60 14.48 12.52
CA ALA A 145 -7.76 14.99 11.43
C ALA A 145 -6.92 16.19 11.85
N ILE A 146 -7.50 17.13 12.59
CA ILE A 146 -6.77 18.26 13.17
C ILE A 146 -5.75 17.78 14.19
N ALA A 147 -6.11 16.83 15.05
CA ALA A 147 -5.16 16.27 16.03
C ALA A 147 -3.95 15.62 15.35
N ALA A 148 -4.15 14.92 14.23
CA ALA A 148 -3.08 14.33 13.46
C ALA A 148 -2.19 15.36 12.77
N ALA A 149 -2.78 16.41 12.20
CA ALA A 149 -2.04 17.54 11.64
C ALA A 149 -1.17 18.23 12.71
N ASP A 150 -1.73 18.47 13.90
CA ASP A 150 -1.01 19.10 14.99
C ASP A 150 0.11 18.20 15.54
N ALA A 151 -0.13 16.90 15.65
CA ALA A 151 0.90 15.94 16.05
C ALA A 151 2.04 15.85 15.01
N ALA A 152 1.71 15.78 13.71
CA ALA A 152 2.70 15.79 12.65
C ALA A 152 3.54 17.09 12.66
N ALA A 153 2.89 18.23 12.89
CA ALA A 153 3.57 19.52 13.00
C ALA A 153 4.47 19.59 14.24
N ALA A 154 4.04 19.03 15.37
CA ALA A 154 4.84 18.98 16.60
C ALA A 154 6.12 18.12 16.45
N GLU A 155 6.07 17.07 15.64
CA GLU A 155 7.26 16.28 15.27
C GLU A 155 8.15 17.00 14.23
N GLY A 156 7.64 18.06 13.60
CA GLY A 156 8.35 18.82 12.56
C GLY A 156 8.24 18.20 11.17
N PHE A 157 7.22 17.38 10.88
CA PHE A 157 6.98 16.92 9.51
C PHE A 157 6.65 18.11 8.59
N PRO A 158 7.26 18.19 7.39
CA PRO A 158 7.04 19.30 6.48
C PRO A 158 5.60 19.33 5.94
N ALA A 159 5.14 20.52 5.53
CA ALA A 159 3.85 20.63 4.87
C ALA A 159 3.82 19.79 3.57
N GLY A 160 2.66 19.21 3.27
CA GLY A 160 2.47 18.28 2.15
C GLY A 160 2.76 16.81 2.49
N THR A 161 3.28 16.51 3.69
CA THR A 161 3.44 15.13 4.15
C THR A 161 2.09 14.38 4.13
N TRP A 162 2.10 13.14 3.65
CA TRP A 162 0.95 12.26 3.68
C TRP A 162 0.82 11.58 5.04
N ILE A 163 -0.35 11.72 5.66
CA ILE A 163 -0.71 11.05 6.91
C ILE A 163 -1.70 9.95 6.57
N TYR A 164 -1.34 8.70 6.82
CA TYR A 164 -2.21 7.55 6.58
C TYR A 164 -3.13 7.35 7.80
N LEU A 165 -4.43 7.56 7.60
CA LEU A 165 -5.44 7.14 8.56
C LEU A 165 -5.51 5.63 8.54
N ASP A 166 -5.15 5.01 9.66
CA ASP A 166 -5.23 3.59 9.85
C ASP A 166 -6.63 3.19 10.29
N VAL A 167 -7.31 2.49 9.37
CA VAL A 167 -8.61 1.86 9.57
C VAL A 167 -8.41 0.36 9.48
N GLU A 168 -8.57 -0.30 10.62
CA GLU A 168 -8.31 -1.72 10.76
C GLU A 168 -9.43 -2.55 10.12
N HIS A 169 -9.15 -3.82 9.89
CA HIS A 169 -10.12 -4.70 9.23
C HIS A 169 -11.47 -4.71 9.95
N VAL A 170 -12.54 -4.47 9.18
CA VAL A 170 -13.93 -4.58 9.60
C VAL A 170 -14.67 -5.56 8.70
N ALA A 171 -15.63 -6.30 9.26
CA ALA A 171 -16.44 -7.22 8.49
C ALA A 171 -17.26 -6.50 7.39
N GLU A 172 -17.67 -5.26 7.65
CA GLU A 172 -18.41 -4.40 6.73
C GLU A 172 -18.02 -2.94 6.96
N VAL A 173 -17.78 -2.19 5.87
CA VAL A 173 -17.59 -0.73 5.93
C VAL A 173 -18.95 -0.08 6.16
N SER A 174 -19.20 0.35 7.40
CA SER A 174 -20.48 0.91 7.81
C SER A 174 -20.71 2.36 7.37
N PRO A 175 -21.96 2.84 7.32
CA PRO A 175 -22.25 4.26 7.08
C PRO A 175 -21.61 5.19 8.12
N GLU A 176 -21.44 4.74 9.37
CA GLU A 176 -20.71 5.47 10.40
C GLU A 176 -19.22 5.60 10.05
N LEU A 177 -18.58 4.49 9.67
CA LEU A 177 -17.18 4.50 9.25
C LEU A 177 -16.97 5.34 7.99
N GLU A 178 -17.84 5.22 6.98
CA GLU A 178 -17.79 6.07 5.78
C GLU A 178 -17.87 7.56 6.15
N ARG A 179 -18.76 7.92 7.09
CA ARG A 179 -18.92 9.30 7.55
C ARG A 179 -17.67 9.82 8.25
N TYR A 180 -17.08 9.00 9.12
CA TYR A 180 -15.84 9.32 9.82
C TYR A 180 -14.67 9.51 8.84
N VAL A 181 -14.44 8.55 7.94
CA VAL A 181 -13.35 8.60 6.94
C VAL A 181 -13.53 9.77 5.96
N SER A 182 -14.76 10.03 5.52
CA SER A 182 -15.08 11.18 4.67
C SER A 182 -14.78 12.50 5.39
N ALA A 183 -15.16 12.63 6.66
CA ALA A 183 -14.92 13.83 7.45
C ALA A 183 -13.42 14.05 7.73
N TRP A 184 -12.70 13.00 8.10
CA TRP A 184 -11.24 13.03 8.26
C TRP A 184 -10.55 13.54 7.00
N THR A 185 -10.87 12.92 5.87
CA THR A 185 -10.25 13.26 4.58
C THR A 185 -10.56 14.70 4.21
N THR A 186 -11.82 15.12 4.35
CA THR A 186 -12.24 16.49 4.02
C THR A 186 -11.56 17.51 4.92
N GLU A 187 -11.48 17.29 6.23
CA GLU A 187 -10.90 18.26 7.15
C GLU A 187 -9.38 18.37 6.99
N LEU A 188 -8.66 17.26 6.75
CA LEU A 188 -7.22 17.34 6.51
C LEU A 188 -6.91 18.08 5.20
N LEU A 189 -7.71 17.87 4.16
CA LEU A 189 -7.62 18.64 2.91
C LEU A 189 -7.93 20.13 3.11
N ARG A 190 -8.89 20.45 3.99
CA ARG A 190 -9.29 21.82 4.32
C ARG A 190 -8.23 22.55 5.13
N ASP A 191 -7.62 21.88 6.11
CA ASP A 191 -6.49 22.38 6.89
C ASP A 191 -5.29 22.67 5.98
N GLY A 192 -5.02 21.76 5.03
CA GLY A 192 -4.09 21.99 3.93
C GLY A 192 -2.60 21.94 4.30
N ARG A 193 -2.24 21.76 5.58
CA ARG A 193 -0.85 21.50 5.98
C ARG A 193 -0.38 20.13 5.51
N TYR A 194 -1.26 19.13 5.47
CA TYR A 194 -0.93 17.74 5.18
C TYR A 194 -1.92 17.11 4.18
N LEU A 195 -1.59 15.92 3.67
CA LEU A 195 -2.42 15.18 2.71
C LEU A 195 -2.94 13.88 3.34
N PRO A 196 -4.24 13.54 3.17
CA PRO A 196 -4.78 12.30 3.72
C PRO A 196 -4.47 11.09 2.84
N GLY A 197 -3.79 10.10 3.41
CA GLY A 197 -3.73 8.72 2.93
C GLY A 197 -4.63 7.81 3.78
N LEU A 198 -4.79 6.56 3.33
CA LEU A 198 -5.51 5.52 4.06
C LEU A 198 -4.62 4.29 4.24
N TYR A 199 -4.61 3.72 5.43
CA TYR A 199 -4.28 2.31 5.62
C TYR A 199 -5.58 1.50 5.73
N ALA A 200 -5.63 0.34 5.06
CA ALA A 200 -6.78 -0.56 5.08
C ALA A 200 -6.41 -2.00 4.72
N HIS A 201 -7.11 -2.97 5.30
CA HIS A 201 -7.12 -4.36 4.84
C HIS A 201 -7.73 -4.48 3.43
N ASP A 202 -7.26 -5.42 2.61
CA ASP A 202 -7.70 -5.55 1.21
C ASP A 202 -9.21 -5.78 1.05
N ASP A 203 -9.83 -6.53 1.96
CA ASP A 203 -11.28 -6.72 2.01
C ASP A 203 -12.08 -5.40 2.12
N ASN A 204 -11.49 -4.34 2.68
CA ASN A 204 -12.16 -3.05 2.87
C ASN A 204 -11.57 -1.91 2.01
N ALA A 205 -10.35 -2.09 1.48
CA ALA A 205 -9.58 -1.04 0.83
C ALA A 205 -10.32 -0.37 -0.33
N THR A 206 -11.04 -1.13 -1.17
CA THR A 206 -11.80 -0.54 -2.29
C THR A 206 -12.90 0.40 -1.82
N ALA A 207 -13.65 0.00 -0.80
CA ALA A 207 -14.76 0.80 -0.27
C ALA A 207 -14.24 2.08 0.40
N LEU A 208 -13.24 1.95 1.28
CA LEU A 208 -12.64 3.08 1.99
C LEU A 208 -11.93 4.05 1.03
N LEU A 209 -11.22 3.53 0.02
CA LEU A 209 -10.59 4.37 -1.00
C LEU A 209 -11.63 5.15 -1.81
N THR A 210 -12.78 4.54 -2.11
CA THR A 210 -13.89 5.23 -2.79
C THR A 210 -14.42 6.40 -1.96
N VAL A 211 -14.55 6.23 -0.64
CA VAL A 211 -14.97 7.31 0.27
C VAL A 211 -13.97 8.47 0.24
N ALA A 212 -12.66 8.18 0.36
CA ALA A 212 -11.64 9.22 0.31
C ALA A 212 -11.59 9.90 -1.07
N GLN A 213 -11.70 9.15 -2.17
CA GLN A 213 -11.72 9.72 -3.53
C GLN A 213 -12.83 10.74 -3.71
N ARG A 214 -14.05 10.44 -3.24
CA ARG A 214 -15.17 11.40 -3.28
C ARG A 214 -14.88 12.68 -2.48
N ALA A 215 -14.16 12.57 -1.36
CA ALA A 215 -13.77 13.73 -0.57
C ALA A 215 -12.72 14.59 -1.29
N PHE A 216 -11.73 13.99 -1.96
CA PHE A 216 -10.78 14.71 -2.82
C PHE A 216 -11.49 15.41 -4.00
N GLU A 217 -12.42 14.72 -4.67
CA GLU A 217 -13.22 15.28 -5.76
C GLU A 217 -14.08 16.45 -5.29
N GLY A 218 -14.76 16.32 -4.14
CA GLY A 218 -15.58 17.39 -3.55
C GLY A 218 -14.75 18.60 -3.07
N ALA A 219 -13.48 18.40 -2.75
CA ALA A 219 -12.54 19.46 -2.42
C ALA A 219 -11.80 20.02 -3.66
N GLU A 220 -12.16 19.56 -4.87
CA GLU A 220 -11.54 19.95 -6.15
C GLU A 220 -10.01 19.77 -6.17
N ARG A 221 -9.52 18.75 -5.47
CA ARG A 221 -8.08 18.47 -5.36
C ARG A 221 -7.58 17.69 -6.57
N PRO A 222 -6.46 18.08 -7.19
CA PRO A 222 -5.87 17.33 -8.30
C PRO A 222 -5.20 16.03 -7.86
N GLU A 223 -4.80 15.93 -6.59
CA GLU A 223 -4.24 14.72 -6.01
C GLU A 223 -5.30 13.63 -5.83
N ARG A 224 -4.85 12.38 -5.66
CA ARG A 224 -5.71 11.24 -5.31
C ARG A 224 -5.24 10.64 -3.99
N PRO A 225 -6.14 10.07 -3.17
CA PRO A 225 -5.74 9.45 -1.92
C PRO A 225 -4.71 8.33 -2.17
N ARG A 226 -3.64 8.34 -1.37
CA ARG A 226 -2.66 7.23 -1.32
C ARG A 226 -3.21 6.12 -0.44
N LEU A 227 -3.00 4.88 -0.88
CA LEU A 227 -3.39 3.68 -0.13
C LEU A 227 -2.16 2.94 0.40
N TRP A 228 -2.17 2.61 1.67
CA TRP A 228 -1.35 1.58 2.30
C TRP A 228 -2.25 0.36 2.49
N VAL A 229 -2.07 -0.68 1.69
CA VAL A 229 -2.94 -1.86 1.76
C VAL A 229 -2.28 -3.00 2.53
N ALA A 230 -3.02 -3.60 3.46
CA ALA A 230 -2.64 -4.84 4.11
C ALA A 230 -3.23 -6.03 3.33
N LYS A 231 -2.33 -6.88 2.81
CA LYS A 231 -2.67 -8.10 2.07
C LYS A 231 -1.48 -9.06 2.04
N THR A 232 -1.67 -10.30 2.46
CA THR A 232 -0.56 -11.27 2.53
C THR A 232 -0.30 -12.00 1.21
N ASP A 233 -1.34 -12.22 0.41
CA ASP A 233 -1.27 -13.01 -0.81
C ASP A 233 -0.35 -12.39 -1.87
N GLY A 234 0.68 -13.16 -2.27
CA GLY A 234 1.62 -12.77 -3.33
C GLY A 234 2.71 -11.79 -2.91
N PHE A 235 2.77 -11.40 -1.64
CA PHE A 235 3.72 -10.40 -1.15
C PHE A 235 5.17 -10.88 -1.19
N THR A 236 6.06 -9.98 -1.65
CA THR A 236 7.52 -10.11 -1.48
C THR A 236 8.15 -8.73 -1.37
N LEU A 237 9.30 -8.62 -0.71
CA LEU A 237 10.06 -7.36 -0.61
C LEU A 237 10.59 -6.83 -1.96
N ARG A 238 10.45 -7.58 -3.06
CA ARG A 238 10.92 -7.17 -4.39
C ARG A 238 9.81 -6.59 -5.28
N ARG A 239 8.54 -6.80 -4.94
CA ARG A 239 7.40 -6.37 -5.76
C ARG A 239 7.05 -4.92 -5.47
N GLY A 240 6.48 -4.25 -6.47
CA GLY A 240 5.89 -2.92 -6.27
C GLY A 240 4.56 -3.02 -5.51
N PRO A 241 4.16 -2.00 -4.75
CA PRO A 241 2.89 -2.02 -4.00
C PRO A 241 1.65 -2.13 -4.90
N GLU A 242 1.71 -1.67 -6.15
CA GLU A 242 0.64 -1.84 -7.14
C GLU A 242 0.36 -3.32 -7.48
N GLU A 243 1.33 -4.21 -7.27
CA GLU A 243 1.19 -5.65 -7.49
C GLU A 243 0.35 -6.34 -6.41
N SER A 244 -0.06 -5.63 -5.35
CA SER A 244 -1.05 -6.09 -4.37
C SER A 244 -2.43 -6.36 -4.99
N GLY A 245 -2.68 -5.86 -6.21
CA GLY A 245 -3.99 -5.84 -6.85
C GLY A 245 -4.72 -4.50 -6.69
N PHE A 246 -4.10 -3.53 -6.01
CA PHE A 246 -4.63 -2.17 -5.85
C PHE A 246 -3.72 -1.17 -6.56
N PRO A 247 -4.06 -0.72 -7.78
CA PRO A 247 -3.23 0.22 -8.55
C PRO A 247 -2.98 1.57 -7.86
N ALA A 248 -3.76 1.92 -6.84
CA ALA A 248 -3.58 3.12 -6.02
C ALA A 248 -2.66 2.91 -4.80
N ALA A 249 -2.22 1.68 -4.53
CA ALA A 249 -1.35 1.38 -3.39
C ALA A 249 0.00 2.09 -3.54
N ALA A 250 0.27 3.02 -2.63
CA ALA A 250 1.58 3.63 -2.41
C ALA A 250 2.46 2.75 -1.51
N ILE A 251 1.82 1.97 -0.63
CA ILE A 251 2.46 1.02 0.29
C ILE A 251 1.66 -0.29 0.28
N TRP A 252 2.36 -1.42 0.39
CA TRP A 252 1.77 -2.74 0.55
C TRP A 252 2.42 -3.41 1.77
N GLN A 253 1.62 -3.73 2.78
CA GLN A 253 1.97 -4.56 3.92
C GLN A 253 1.55 -6.00 3.62
N GLY A 254 2.47 -6.97 3.72
CA GLY A 254 2.11 -8.34 3.35
C GLY A 254 2.81 -9.47 4.08
N ARG A 255 3.60 -9.15 5.10
CA ARG A 255 3.96 -10.12 6.14
C ARG A 255 3.61 -9.53 7.48
N LEU A 256 2.58 -10.08 8.10
CA LEU A 256 2.02 -9.55 9.34
C LEU A 256 2.57 -10.31 10.53
N ASP A 257 2.88 -9.59 11.59
CA ASP A 257 3.29 -10.09 12.89
C ASP A 257 4.45 -11.10 12.82
N VAL A 258 5.50 -10.74 12.09
CA VAL A 258 6.69 -11.60 11.95
C VAL A 258 7.79 -11.18 12.90
N ARG A 259 8.51 -12.18 13.43
CA ARG A 259 9.76 -11.95 14.15
C ARG A 259 10.92 -12.09 13.17
N GLU A 260 11.65 -11.00 12.98
CA GLU A 260 12.89 -11.01 12.19
C GLU A 260 14.07 -10.63 13.08
N THR A 261 15.25 -11.14 12.73
CA THR A 261 16.50 -10.84 13.44
C THR A 261 17.52 -10.31 12.43
N TRP A 262 17.95 -9.06 12.64
CA TRP A 262 18.96 -8.40 11.82
C TRP A 262 20.04 -7.82 12.73
N GLY A 263 21.31 -8.07 12.41
CA GLY A 263 22.44 -7.62 13.23
C GLY A 263 22.38 -8.13 14.69
N GLY A 264 21.76 -9.29 14.93
CA GLY A 264 21.58 -9.87 16.27
C GLY A 264 20.44 -9.27 17.10
N VAL A 265 19.67 -8.32 16.57
CA VAL A 265 18.51 -7.70 17.24
C VAL A 265 17.21 -8.26 16.64
N THR A 266 16.34 -8.80 17.49
CA THR A 266 15.04 -9.35 17.08
C THR A 266 13.92 -8.36 17.34
N LEU A 267 13.13 -8.04 16.30
CA LEU A 267 11.93 -7.22 16.40
C LEU A 267 10.69 -7.99 15.92
N ARG A 268 9.53 -7.61 16.43
CA ARG A 268 8.21 -8.03 15.92
C ARG A 268 7.71 -6.91 15.00
N ILE A 269 7.51 -7.22 13.72
CA ILE A 269 7.24 -6.22 12.69
C ILE A 269 6.11 -6.69 11.77
N ASP A 270 5.52 -5.72 11.07
CA ASP A 270 4.83 -5.95 9.81
C ASP A 270 5.74 -5.49 8.66
N ALA A 271 5.99 -6.37 7.67
CA ALA A 271 6.89 -6.07 6.56
C ALA A 271 6.12 -5.46 5.38
N ASN A 272 6.71 -4.42 4.80
CA ASN A 272 6.11 -3.57 3.79
C ASN A 272 7.01 -3.36 2.57
N VAL A 273 6.40 -2.93 1.47
CA VAL A 273 7.08 -2.28 0.34
C VAL A 273 6.35 -0.99 -0.04
N ALA A 274 7.09 0.03 -0.43
CA ALA A 274 6.55 1.31 -0.93
C ALA A 274 7.05 1.63 -2.33
N ARG A 275 6.39 2.60 -3.00
CA ARG A 275 6.83 3.10 -4.32
C ARG A 275 8.12 3.93 -4.26
N SER A 276 8.38 4.55 -3.11
CA SER A 276 9.52 5.43 -2.86
C SER A 276 10.18 5.06 -1.54
N ASP A 277 11.40 5.55 -1.35
CA ASP A 277 12.10 5.53 -0.07
C ASP A 277 11.39 6.37 1.00
N SER A 278 10.70 7.44 0.61
CA SER A 278 9.93 8.33 1.50
C SER A 278 8.43 8.22 1.21
N PRO A 279 7.69 7.26 1.81
CA PRO A 279 6.30 6.97 1.39
C PRO A 279 5.28 8.06 1.78
N SER A 280 5.66 8.94 2.70
CA SER A 280 4.87 10.09 3.13
C SER A 280 5.32 11.42 2.52
N SER A 281 6.34 11.45 1.67
CA SER A 281 6.80 12.66 0.97
C SER A 281 6.23 12.82 -0.45
#